data_AF-A0A423U7P3-F1
#
_entry.id   AF-A0A423U7P3-F1
#
_cell.length_a   1.000
_cell.length_b   1.000
_cell.length_c   1.000
_cell.angle_alpha   90.00
_cell.angle_beta   90.00
_cell.angle_gamma   90.00
#
_symmetry.space_group_name_H-M   'P 1'
#
loop_
_entity.id
_entity.type
_entity.pdbx_description
1 polymer ?
#
loop_
_entity_poly.entity_id
_entity_poly.type
_entity_poly.pdbx_seq_one_letter_code
_entity_poly.pdbx_strand_id
1 'polypeptide(L)'
;MALKLPVTVKDLPEERVQQRKAQGLNPLQAIVYTEPGDVLLPEPYKRAAEKLYNFKYRSDDIVVTTYPKSGTLWTMELVWAMTHLDQFQLPQKKHTNERVQAELAKVRPGPIDEECLTLQLAEAATAPRIIWTHLPLKLLHPDLLNTCKVVYVARNPKDICVSFYHFLMELKGRFFSGTFENVLDAFIADNLLYGPYWDHIRQARQQKDNPNFHMMFYEDMKTDILQELRKLSTFLGLQLDDAMLLKIADYAHFDRMKSNSELRPKLLRRQPLRGQAGRRLGPDRDPGGRGQDGPLDSRERQRLGLYLQIPMNGMRPCLPSRRASRESWPRCVWWAAPVTSSGSLGLLVSASLPGGRS
;
A
#
# COMPACT_ATOMS: atom_id res chain seq x y z
N MET A 1 32.88 6.82 -0.84
CA MET A 1 32.65 6.59 -2.29
C MET A 1 31.22 6.11 -2.49
N ALA A 2 30.57 6.43 -3.61
CA ALA A 2 29.26 5.88 -3.93
C ALA A 2 29.40 4.37 -4.21
N LEU A 3 28.50 3.58 -3.64
CA LEU A 3 28.36 2.15 -3.92
C LEU A 3 27.78 1.97 -5.32
N LYS A 4 28.25 0.95 -6.03
CA LYS A 4 27.67 0.55 -7.30
C LYS A 4 26.37 -0.22 -7.07
N LEU A 5 25.30 0.13 -7.78
CA LEU A 5 24.06 -0.63 -7.76
C LEU A 5 24.33 -2.11 -8.16
N PRO A 6 23.84 -3.10 -7.38
CA PRO A 6 24.14 -4.53 -7.61
C PRO A 6 23.24 -5.13 -8.70
N VAL A 7 22.45 -4.32 -9.41
CA VAL A 7 21.56 -4.74 -10.49
C VAL A 7 21.70 -3.84 -11.70
N THR A 8 21.38 -4.37 -12.87
CA THR A 8 21.16 -3.59 -14.09
C THR A 8 19.67 -3.31 -14.24
N VAL A 9 19.30 -2.08 -14.58
CA VAL A 9 17.90 -1.71 -14.87
C VAL A 9 17.69 -1.70 -16.38
N LYS A 10 16.77 -2.52 -16.88
CA LYS A 10 16.51 -2.74 -18.31
C LYS A 10 15.05 -2.45 -18.66
N ASP A 11 14.82 -2.12 -19.93
CA ASP A 11 13.47 -1.99 -20.47
C ASP A 11 12.84 -3.38 -20.58
N LEU A 12 11.52 -3.48 -20.39
CA LEU A 12 10.84 -4.79 -20.46
C LEU A 12 10.98 -5.40 -21.87
N PRO A 13 11.28 -6.71 -21.97
CA PRO A 13 11.24 -7.41 -23.25
C PRO A 13 9.86 -7.31 -23.89
N GLU A 14 9.80 -7.19 -25.22
CA GLU A 14 8.56 -7.03 -25.99
C GLU A 14 7.52 -8.12 -25.65
N GLU A 15 7.96 -9.37 -25.52
CA GLU A 15 7.09 -10.49 -25.13
C GLU A 15 6.38 -10.24 -23.80
N ARG A 16 7.10 -9.74 -22.79
CA ARG A 16 6.53 -9.43 -21.47
C ARG A 16 5.62 -8.22 -21.53
N VAL A 17 5.91 -7.24 -22.39
CA VAL A 17 5.00 -6.12 -22.66
C VAL A 17 3.68 -6.63 -23.23
N GLN A 18 3.72 -7.54 -24.20
CA GLN A 18 2.52 -8.14 -24.78
C GLN A 18 1.75 -8.99 -23.76
N GLN A 19 2.44 -9.77 -22.93
CA GLN A 19 1.82 -10.54 -21.85
C GLN A 19 1.07 -9.63 -20.86
N ARG A 20 1.71 -8.53 -20.41
CA ARG A 20 1.07 -7.55 -19.52
C ARG A 20 -0.15 -6.91 -20.17
N LYS A 21 -0.06 -6.58 -21.47
CA LYS A 21 -1.18 -6.04 -22.25
C LYS A 21 -2.35 -7.03 -22.31
N ALA A 22 -2.08 -8.33 -22.50
CA ALA A 22 -3.10 -9.38 -22.45
C ALA A 22 -3.74 -9.53 -21.06
N GLN A 23 -3.01 -9.17 -19.99
CA GLN A 23 -3.51 -9.06 -18.62
C GLN A 23 -4.22 -7.73 -18.34
N GLY A 24 -4.57 -6.95 -19.36
CA GLY A 24 -5.29 -5.69 -19.21
C GLY A 24 -4.48 -4.56 -18.58
N LEU A 25 -3.18 -4.75 -18.32
CA LEU A 25 -2.26 -3.73 -17.83
C LEU A 25 -1.85 -2.83 -19.01
N ASN A 26 -2.09 -1.53 -18.88
CA ASN A 26 -1.93 -0.62 -20.01
C ASN A 26 -0.43 -0.37 -20.33
N PRO A 27 0.01 -0.53 -21.59
CA PRO A 27 1.40 -0.24 -22.01
C PRO A 27 1.80 1.24 -21.89
N LEU A 28 0.84 2.17 -21.69
CA LEU A 28 1.15 3.58 -21.41
C LEU A 28 1.95 3.76 -20.11
N GLN A 29 1.95 2.75 -19.22
CA GLN A 29 2.82 2.74 -18.06
C GLN A 29 4.21 2.23 -18.46
N ALA A 30 5.16 3.16 -18.59
CA ALA A 30 6.57 2.79 -18.78
C ALA A 30 7.07 2.05 -17.52
N ILE A 31 7.44 0.78 -17.69
CA ILE A 31 7.97 -0.11 -16.65
C ILE A 31 9.36 -0.58 -17.09
N VAL A 32 10.24 -0.76 -16.11
CA VAL A 32 11.57 -1.36 -16.24
C VAL A 32 11.67 -2.56 -15.29
N TYR A 33 12.67 -3.40 -15.49
CA TYR A 33 12.97 -4.52 -14.59
C TYR A 33 14.45 -4.58 -14.21
N THR A 34 14.75 -5.21 -13.07
CA THR A 34 16.12 -5.37 -12.58
C THR A 34 16.71 -6.75 -12.89
N GLU A 35 17.98 -6.81 -13.25
CA GLU A 35 18.74 -8.05 -13.35
C GLU A 35 20.01 -8.01 -12.49
N PRO A 36 20.24 -8.99 -11.59
CA PRO A 36 19.35 -10.10 -11.26
C PRO A 36 18.10 -9.68 -10.46
N GLY A 37 17.14 -10.60 -10.32
CA GLY A 37 16.07 -10.50 -9.34
C GLY A 37 14.71 -10.00 -9.83
N ASP A 38 14.59 -9.70 -11.13
CA ASP A 38 13.36 -9.51 -11.89
C ASP A 38 12.35 -8.49 -11.29
N VAL A 39 12.85 -7.44 -10.63
CA VAL A 39 11.97 -6.51 -9.92
C VAL A 39 11.35 -5.52 -10.89
N LEU A 40 10.02 -5.52 -11.01
CA LEU A 40 9.30 -4.58 -11.87
C LEU A 40 9.13 -3.21 -11.20
N LEU A 41 9.61 -2.16 -11.85
CA LEU A 41 9.63 -0.81 -11.30
C LEU A 41 9.13 0.21 -12.33
N PRO A 42 8.58 1.36 -11.92
CA PRO A 42 8.27 2.45 -12.85
C PRO A 42 9.54 2.90 -13.58
N GLU A 43 9.44 3.24 -14.88
CA GLU A 43 10.60 3.68 -15.69
C GLU A 43 11.45 4.79 -15.04
N PRO A 44 10.88 5.79 -14.34
CA PRO A 44 11.69 6.81 -13.66
C PRO A 44 12.73 6.23 -12.68
N TYR A 45 12.52 5.01 -12.18
CA TYR A 45 13.51 4.31 -11.36
C TYR A 45 14.85 4.15 -12.10
N LYS A 46 14.85 3.96 -13.42
CA LYS A 46 16.08 3.80 -14.24
C LYS A 46 17.05 4.96 -14.04
N ARG A 47 16.54 6.18 -13.82
CA ARG A 47 17.35 7.40 -13.60
C ARG A 47 17.67 7.63 -12.13
N ALA A 48 16.81 7.15 -11.23
CA ALA A 48 16.93 7.35 -9.79
C ALA A 48 17.67 6.22 -9.05
N ALA A 49 17.86 5.05 -9.67
CA ALA A 49 18.30 3.83 -9.00
C ALA A 49 19.60 3.99 -8.21
N GLU A 50 20.64 4.55 -8.82
CA GLU A 50 21.93 4.78 -8.15
C GLU A 50 21.82 5.78 -6.99
N LYS A 51 21.00 6.82 -7.14
CA LYS A 51 20.77 7.82 -6.09
C LYS A 51 19.99 7.23 -4.91
N LEU A 52 18.97 6.43 -5.19
CA LEU A 52 18.18 5.72 -4.18
C LEU A 52 19.03 4.70 -3.42
N TYR A 53 19.85 3.94 -4.15
CA TYR A 53 20.73 2.94 -3.55
C TYR A 53 21.81 3.58 -2.66
N ASN A 54 22.26 4.78 -3.01
CA ASN A 54 23.25 5.55 -2.24
C ASN A 54 22.66 6.58 -1.26
N PHE A 55 21.33 6.57 -1.08
CA PHE A 55 20.66 7.51 -0.19
C PHE A 55 21.23 7.45 1.23
N LYS A 56 21.45 8.62 1.83
CA LYS A 56 22.06 8.74 3.16
C LYS A 56 20.99 8.70 4.25
N TYR A 57 20.82 7.50 4.78
CA TYR A 57 20.06 7.26 6.01
C TYR A 57 20.77 7.86 7.23
N ARG A 58 19.98 8.27 8.21
CA ARG A 58 20.40 8.78 9.51
C ARG A 58 19.97 7.81 10.61
N SER A 59 20.62 7.87 11.76
CA SER A 59 20.33 6.95 12.87
C SER A 59 18.93 7.13 13.48
N ASP A 60 18.31 8.28 13.26
CA ASP A 60 16.97 8.63 13.70
C ASP A 60 15.90 8.45 12.62
N ASP A 61 16.26 7.88 11.47
CA ASP A 61 15.28 7.53 10.43
C ASP A 61 14.43 6.33 10.85
N ILE A 62 13.16 6.38 10.44
CA ILE A 62 12.26 5.23 10.47
C ILE A 62 11.81 4.95 9.04
N VAL A 63 12.18 3.78 8.52
CA VAL A 63 11.83 3.35 7.16
C VAL A 63 10.67 2.38 7.20
N VAL A 64 9.54 2.73 6.60
CA VAL A 64 8.37 1.87 6.41
C VAL A 64 8.44 1.22 5.03
N THR A 65 8.66 -0.09 4.98
CA THR A 65 8.72 -0.87 3.73
C THR A 65 7.57 -1.87 3.63
N THR A 66 6.96 -1.98 2.47
CA THR A 66 5.83 -2.89 2.25
C THR A 66 5.78 -3.34 0.81
N TYR A 67 5.35 -4.56 0.52
CA TYR A 67 4.81 -4.81 -0.82
C TYR A 67 3.56 -3.95 -1.01
N PRO A 68 3.28 -3.39 -2.20
CA PRO A 68 2.11 -2.55 -2.42
C PRO A 68 0.83 -3.18 -1.89
N LYS A 69 -0.05 -2.33 -1.33
CA LYS A 69 -1.37 -2.73 -0.81
C LYS A 69 -1.35 -3.56 0.49
N SER A 70 -0.22 -3.59 1.20
CA SER A 70 -0.05 -4.30 2.48
C SER A 70 -0.30 -3.46 3.74
N GLY A 71 -0.78 -2.21 3.62
CA GLY A 71 -1.11 -1.36 4.79
C GLY A 71 -0.19 -0.16 5.02
N THR A 72 0.64 0.20 4.05
CA THR A 72 1.65 1.28 4.10
C THR A 72 1.13 2.57 4.72
N LEU A 73 0.00 3.09 4.22
CA LEU A 73 -0.58 4.35 4.72
C LEU A 73 -0.96 4.24 6.20
N TRP A 74 -1.58 3.12 6.60
CA TRP A 74 -2.00 2.90 7.98
C TRP A 74 -0.78 2.87 8.91
N THR A 75 0.26 2.14 8.53
CA THR A 75 1.51 2.06 9.29
C THR A 75 2.23 3.41 9.36
N MET A 76 2.26 4.17 8.26
CA MET A 76 2.82 5.52 8.28
C MET A 76 2.07 6.47 9.22
N GLU A 77 0.73 6.42 9.25
CA GLU A 77 -0.06 7.21 10.20
C GLU A 77 0.26 6.86 11.65
N LEU A 78 0.37 5.56 11.94
CA LEU A 78 0.68 5.07 13.27
C LEU A 78 2.08 5.51 13.70
N VAL A 79 3.09 5.28 12.86
CA VAL A 79 4.47 5.70 13.14
C VAL A 79 4.55 7.22 13.32
N TRP A 80 3.88 8.00 12.46
CA TRP A 80 3.87 9.46 12.58
C TRP A 80 3.23 9.94 13.88
N ALA A 81 2.07 9.38 14.25
CA ALA A 81 1.42 9.72 15.51
C ALA A 81 2.25 9.33 16.73
N MET A 82 2.95 8.19 16.69
CA MET A 82 3.83 7.73 17.77
C MET A 82 5.06 8.61 17.96
N THR A 83 5.60 9.20 16.89
CA THR A 83 6.81 10.04 16.96
C THR A 83 6.54 11.53 17.09
N HIS A 84 5.30 11.98 16.87
CA HIS A 84 4.90 13.39 16.94
C HIS A 84 3.76 13.57 17.95
N LEU A 85 3.98 13.11 19.20
CA LEU A 85 2.95 13.03 20.23
C LEU A 85 2.27 14.38 20.53
N ASP A 86 3.03 15.45 20.49
CA ASP A 86 2.59 16.83 20.68
C ASP A 86 1.74 17.35 19.51
N GLN A 87 2.05 16.93 18.28
CA GLN A 87 1.39 17.42 17.07
C GLN A 87 0.13 16.63 16.70
N PHE A 88 0.12 15.30 16.84
CA PHE A 88 -1.02 14.49 16.39
C PHE A 88 -2.30 14.75 17.20
N GLN A 89 -2.15 15.29 18.41
CA GLN A 89 -3.25 15.69 19.29
C GLN A 89 -3.87 17.04 18.89
N LEU A 90 -3.23 17.82 18.01
CA LEU A 90 -3.72 19.12 17.60
C LEU A 90 -4.93 19.02 16.63
N PRO A 91 -5.89 19.96 16.68
CA PRO A 91 -7.03 20.00 15.76
C PRO A 91 -6.62 20.26 14.31
N GLN A 92 -5.58 21.06 14.10
CA GLN A 92 -5.02 21.44 12.80
C GLN A 92 -3.79 20.59 12.50
N LYS A 93 -4.00 19.33 12.15
CA LYS A 93 -2.92 18.39 11.81
C LYS A 93 -2.33 18.81 10.48
N LYS A 94 -1.08 19.24 10.48
CA LYS A 94 -0.34 19.43 9.24
C LYS A 94 0.68 18.31 9.17
N HIS A 95 0.57 17.47 8.15
CA HIS A 95 1.71 16.69 7.71
C HIS A 95 2.68 17.69 7.07
N THR A 96 3.56 18.27 7.89
CA THR A 96 4.74 18.97 7.42
C THR A 96 5.60 17.99 6.63
N ASN A 97 6.59 18.50 5.89
CA ASN A 97 7.38 17.80 4.86
C ASN A 97 8.17 16.52 5.30
N GLU A 98 7.79 15.92 6.43
CA GLU A 98 8.39 14.77 7.12
C GLU A 98 8.01 13.41 6.54
N ARG A 99 6.97 13.35 5.69
CA ARG A 99 6.56 12.12 5.01
C ARG A 99 7.17 12.06 3.64
N VAL A 100 8.27 11.34 3.54
CA VAL A 100 8.97 11.21 2.27
C VAL A 100 8.69 9.84 1.69
N GLN A 101 8.03 9.82 0.54
CA GLN A 101 8.06 8.65 -0.30
C GLN A 101 9.43 8.57 -0.95
N ALA A 102 10.25 7.60 -0.57
CA ALA A 102 11.55 7.38 -1.22
C ALA A 102 11.36 7.12 -2.72
N GLU A 103 10.26 6.48 -3.09
CA GLU A 103 9.97 6.05 -4.46
C GLU A 103 8.78 6.78 -5.11
N LEU A 104 8.81 8.10 -5.24
CA LEU A 104 8.02 8.73 -6.31
C LEU A 104 8.77 9.95 -6.83
N ALA A 105 9.67 9.68 -7.77
CA ALA A 105 9.63 10.44 -9.02
C ALA A 105 8.18 10.41 -9.51
N LYS A 106 7.57 11.59 -9.66
CA LYS A 106 6.20 11.71 -10.16
C LYS A 106 6.09 10.86 -11.44
N VAL A 107 5.04 10.04 -11.57
CA VAL A 107 4.59 9.52 -12.88
C VAL A 107 3.96 10.69 -13.64
N ARG A 108 4.79 11.68 -13.99
CA ARG A 108 4.44 12.80 -14.87
C ARG A 108 5.63 13.02 -15.78
N PRO A 109 5.43 13.15 -17.10
CA PRO A 109 6.48 13.72 -17.94
C PRO A 109 6.77 15.14 -17.44
N GLY A 110 8.01 15.36 -16.98
CA GLY A 110 8.49 16.61 -16.42
C GLY A 110 10.03 16.62 -16.37
N PRO A 111 10.65 17.79 -16.22
CA PRO A 111 12.11 17.91 -16.20
C PRO A 111 12.72 17.21 -14.95
N ILE A 112 13.97 16.76 -15.11
CA ILE A 112 14.77 15.84 -14.25
C ILE A 112 14.79 16.23 -12.77
N ASP A 113 14.59 17.51 -12.50
CA ASP A 113 14.63 18.22 -11.23
C ASP A 113 13.42 17.96 -10.33
N GLU A 114 12.27 17.56 -10.88
CA GLU A 114 11.11 17.16 -10.05
C GLU A 114 11.17 15.70 -9.56
N GLU A 115 11.99 14.84 -10.19
CA GLU A 115 12.05 13.40 -9.92
C GLU A 115 12.92 13.05 -8.70
N CYS A 116 13.96 13.86 -8.42
CA CYS A 116 14.77 13.77 -7.20
C CYS A 116 14.21 14.61 -6.04
N LEU A 117 13.12 15.36 -6.27
CA LEU A 117 12.55 16.27 -5.28
C LEU A 117 12.15 15.53 -4.00
N THR A 118 11.66 14.30 -4.08
CA THR A 118 11.34 13.51 -2.87
C THR A 118 12.59 13.19 -2.04
N LEU A 119 13.70 12.80 -2.67
CA LEU A 119 14.95 12.53 -1.96
C LEU A 119 15.55 13.80 -1.35
N GLN A 120 15.51 14.91 -2.08
CA GLN A 120 15.95 16.22 -1.58
C GLN A 120 15.07 16.72 -0.42
N LEU A 121 13.74 16.51 -0.50
CA LEU A 121 12.83 16.80 0.60
C LEU A 121 13.13 15.92 1.82
N ALA A 122 13.51 14.65 1.61
CA ALA A 122 13.99 13.79 2.71
C ALA A 122 15.30 14.31 3.32
N GLU A 123 16.24 14.76 2.50
CA GLU A 123 17.50 15.33 2.99
C GLU A 123 17.25 16.62 3.78
N ALA A 124 16.27 17.44 3.36
CA ALA A 124 15.90 18.66 4.06
C ALA A 124 14.95 18.46 5.26
N ALA A 125 14.36 17.27 5.43
CA ALA A 125 13.40 17.00 6.50
C ALA A 125 14.08 16.99 7.88
N THR A 126 13.35 17.53 8.86
CA THR A 126 13.71 17.50 10.28
C THR A 126 13.48 16.11 10.88
N ALA A 127 14.22 15.80 11.93
CA ALA A 127 14.11 14.54 12.65
C ALA A 127 12.83 14.48 13.51
N PRO A 128 12.26 13.27 13.72
CA PRO A 128 12.61 12.00 13.07
C PRO A 128 12.01 11.91 11.65
N ARG A 129 12.79 11.45 10.67
CA ARG A 129 12.29 11.30 9.29
C ARG A 129 11.54 9.99 9.13
N ILE A 130 10.32 10.06 8.59
CA ILE A 130 9.52 8.88 8.26
C ILE A 130 9.57 8.69 6.75
N ILE A 131 10.39 7.72 6.36
CA ILE A 131 10.64 7.39 4.96
C ILE A 131 9.83 6.15 4.63
N TRP A 132 9.19 6.10 3.48
CA TRP A 132 8.47 4.90 3.07
C TRP A 132 8.77 4.49 1.63
N THR A 133 8.68 3.18 1.38
CA THR A 133 9.08 2.57 0.11
C THR A 133 8.37 1.23 -0.14
N HIS A 134 8.17 0.89 -1.40
CA HIS A 134 7.84 -0.44 -1.91
C HIS A 134 9.06 -1.15 -2.52
N LEU A 135 10.28 -0.58 -2.41
CA LEU A 135 11.49 -1.25 -2.88
C LEU A 135 11.71 -2.49 -2.00
N PRO A 136 12.03 -3.64 -2.61
CA PRO A 136 12.59 -4.75 -1.86
C PRO A 136 13.95 -4.34 -1.25
N LEU A 137 14.28 -4.92 -0.09
CA LEU A 137 15.46 -4.55 0.69
C LEU A 137 16.77 -4.59 -0.12
N LYS A 138 16.90 -5.54 -1.07
CA LYS A 138 18.07 -5.66 -1.95
C LYS A 138 18.34 -4.42 -2.84
N LEU A 139 17.33 -3.57 -3.05
CA LEU A 139 17.43 -2.34 -3.83
C LEU A 139 17.61 -1.09 -2.94
N LEU A 140 17.65 -1.26 -1.62
CA LEU A 140 17.98 -0.21 -0.65
C LEU A 140 19.46 -0.26 -0.29
N HIS A 141 19.95 0.81 0.37
CA HIS A 141 21.34 0.89 0.80
C HIS A 141 21.70 -0.33 1.69
N PRO A 142 22.82 -1.02 1.45
CA PRO A 142 23.14 -2.26 2.15
C PRO A 142 23.36 -2.06 3.66
N ASP A 143 23.76 -0.86 4.06
CA ASP A 143 23.98 -0.49 5.47
C ASP A 143 22.71 0.00 6.19
N LEU A 144 21.54 -0.05 5.52
CA LEU A 144 20.27 0.45 6.03
C LEU A 144 19.98 -0.02 7.47
N LEU A 145 20.10 -1.34 7.70
CA LEU A 145 19.77 -1.97 8.98
C LEU A 145 20.86 -1.80 10.05
N ASN A 146 22.07 -1.38 9.68
CA ASN A 146 23.07 -0.96 10.66
C ASN A 146 22.93 0.52 11.02
N THR A 147 22.23 1.29 10.18
CA THR A 147 22.06 2.73 10.34
C THR A 147 20.78 3.07 11.11
N CYS A 148 19.62 2.56 10.68
CA CYS A 148 18.31 3.06 11.12
C CYS A 148 17.27 1.94 11.31
N LYS A 149 16.10 2.29 11.84
CA LYS A 149 15.01 1.34 12.10
C LYS A 149 14.16 1.13 10.86
N VAL A 150 13.82 -0.13 10.58
CA VAL A 150 12.99 -0.54 9.46
C VAL A 150 11.75 -1.27 9.95
N VAL A 151 10.57 -0.79 9.58
CA VAL A 151 9.27 -1.42 9.83
C VAL A 151 8.76 -2.02 8.52
N TYR A 152 8.59 -3.34 8.49
CA TYR A 152 8.03 -4.06 7.35
C TYR A 152 6.62 -4.54 7.64
N VAL A 153 5.68 -4.33 6.71
CA VAL A 153 4.32 -4.90 6.83
C VAL A 153 4.03 -5.89 5.72
N ALA A 154 3.76 -7.13 6.12
CA ALA A 154 3.27 -8.20 5.25
C ALA A 154 1.74 -8.27 5.30
N ARG A 155 1.14 -8.79 4.23
CA ARG A 155 -0.29 -9.05 4.13
C ARG A 155 -0.54 -10.30 3.30
N ASN A 156 -1.63 -11.00 3.57
CA ASN A 156 -2.07 -12.14 2.77
C ASN A 156 -2.14 -11.79 1.27
N PRO A 157 -1.47 -12.57 0.39
CA PRO A 157 -1.42 -12.27 -1.04
C PRO A 157 -2.79 -12.29 -1.73
N LYS A 158 -3.76 -13.06 -1.21
CA LYS A 158 -5.12 -13.06 -1.74
C LYS A 158 -5.77 -11.69 -1.59
N ASP A 159 -5.62 -11.10 -0.41
CA ASP A 159 -6.17 -9.78 -0.09
C ASP A 159 -5.39 -8.65 -0.78
N ILE A 160 -4.09 -8.87 -1.03
CA ILE A 160 -3.29 -7.99 -1.87
C ILE A 160 -3.86 -7.95 -3.28
N CYS A 161 -4.12 -9.10 -3.92
CA CYS A 161 -4.66 -9.15 -5.28
C CYS A 161 -5.97 -8.34 -5.40
N VAL A 162 -6.90 -8.52 -4.45
CA VAL A 162 -8.18 -7.80 -4.42
C VAL A 162 -7.94 -6.29 -4.27
N SER A 163 -7.09 -5.90 -3.32
CA SER A 163 -6.77 -4.49 -3.07
C SER A 163 -6.03 -3.84 -4.25
N PHE A 164 -5.19 -4.59 -4.96
CA PHE A 164 -4.46 -4.15 -6.14
C PHE A 164 -5.41 -3.96 -7.33
N TYR A 165 -6.37 -4.87 -7.52
CA TYR A 165 -7.41 -4.73 -8.54
C TYR A 165 -8.20 -3.43 -8.36
N HIS A 166 -8.75 -3.19 -7.16
CA HIS A 166 -9.48 -1.94 -6.91
C HIS A 166 -8.61 -0.70 -7.06
N PHE A 167 -7.33 -0.78 -6.65
CA PHE A 167 -6.38 0.30 -6.87
C PHE A 167 -6.19 0.61 -8.37
N LEU A 168 -6.01 -0.40 -9.20
CA LEU A 168 -5.85 -0.24 -10.65
C LEU A 168 -7.13 0.32 -11.30
N MET A 169 -8.31 -0.11 -10.84
CA MET A 169 -9.60 0.44 -11.28
C MET A 169 -9.76 1.92 -10.92
N GLU A 170 -9.36 2.31 -9.71
CA GLU A 170 -9.41 3.71 -9.24
C GLU A 170 -8.46 4.64 -9.99
N LEU A 171 -7.39 4.12 -10.58
CA LEU A 171 -6.47 4.87 -11.43
C LEU A 171 -7.07 5.28 -12.81
N LYS A 172 -8.40 5.31 -12.91
CA LYS A 172 -9.22 5.87 -14.01
C LYS A 172 -8.89 5.29 -15.39
N GLY A 173 -8.99 3.98 -15.61
CA GLY A 173 -8.95 3.34 -16.95
C GLY A 173 -7.68 3.56 -17.80
N ARG A 174 -6.77 4.45 -17.38
CA ARG A 174 -5.53 4.83 -18.06
C ARG A 174 -4.44 3.80 -17.84
N PHE A 175 -4.51 3.05 -16.76
CA PHE A 175 -3.47 2.10 -16.36
C PHE A 175 -3.94 0.64 -16.41
N PHE A 176 -5.25 0.42 -16.44
CA PHE A 176 -5.82 -0.92 -16.39
C PHE A 176 -7.23 -0.94 -17.00
N SER A 177 -7.53 -2.00 -17.75
CA SER A 177 -8.82 -2.21 -18.41
C SER A 177 -9.31 -3.67 -18.34
N GLY A 178 -8.72 -4.46 -17.44
CA GLY A 178 -9.03 -5.89 -17.28
C GLY A 178 -9.99 -6.20 -16.12
N THR A 179 -10.05 -7.48 -15.81
CA THR A 179 -10.85 -8.10 -14.73
C THR A 179 -9.99 -8.43 -13.51
N PHE A 180 -10.61 -8.86 -12.42
CA PHE A 180 -9.86 -9.34 -11.26
C PHE A 180 -8.97 -10.53 -11.63
N GLU A 181 -9.45 -11.44 -12.47
CA GLU A 181 -8.73 -12.60 -12.96
C GLU A 181 -7.48 -12.19 -13.73
N ASN A 182 -7.54 -11.10 -14.49
CA ASN A 182 -6.36 -10.57 -15.16
C ASN A 182 -5.29 -10.06 -14.17
N VAL A 183 -5.71 -9.42 -13.07
CA VAL A 183 -4.78 -9.02 -11.99
C VAL A 183 -4.20 -10.25 -11.29
N LEU A 184 -5.01 -11.28 -11.06
CA LEU A 184 -4.55 -12.53 -10.49
C LEU A 184 -3.51 -13.22 -11.39
N ASP A 185 -3.79 -13.34 -12.69
CA ASP A 185 -2.86 -13.89 -13.67
C ASP A 185 -1.56 -13.07 -13.72
N ALA A 186 -1.66 -11.73 -13.64
CA ALA A 186 -0.50 -10.85 -13.56
C ALA A 186 0.30 -11.05 -12.27
N PHE A 187 -0.36 -11.22 -11.12
CA PHE A 187 0.33 -11.49 -9.86
C PHE A 187 1.08 -12.83 -9.88
N ILE A 188 0.44 -13.88 -10.39
CA ILE A 188 1.04 -15.22 -10.51
C ILE A 188 2.25 -15.20 -11.44
N ALA A 189 2.19 -14.42 -12.53
CA ALA A 189 3.27 -14.26 -13.50
C ALA A 189 4.32 -13.21 -13.08
N ASP A 190 4.30 -12.74 -11.82
CA ASP A 190 5.20 -11.68 -11.33
C ASP A 190 5.20 -10.42 -12.22
N ASN A 191 4.04 -10.09 -12.78
CA ASN A 191 3.79 -8.94 -13.65
C ASN A 191 3.14 -7.76 -12.92
N LEU A 192 3.11 -7.76 -11.58
CA LEU A 192 2.73 -6.57 -10.82
C LEU A 192 3.96 -5.78 -10.36
N LEU A 193 3.80 -4.47 -10.26
CA LEU A 193 4.84 -3.55 -9.79
C LEU A 193 5.38 -3.98 -8.42
N TYR A 194 6.68 -3.78 -8.23
CA TYR A 194 7.47 -4.13 -7.05
C TYR A 194 7.52 -5.63 -6.74
N GLY A 195 6.96 -6.48 -7.61
CA GLY A 195 7.13 -7.93 -7.57
C GLY A 195 8.54 -8.35 -8.02
N PRO A 196 8.94 -9.62 -7.82
CA PRO A 196 8.13 -10.74 -7.33
C PRO A 196 7.72 -10.65 -5.85
N TYR A 197 6.46 -10.93 -5.52
CA TYR A 197 5.93 -10.79 -4.15
C TYR A 197 6.66 -11.71 -3.14
N TRP A 198 6.88 -12.96 -3.53
CA TRP A 198 7.55 -13.94 -2.65
C TRP A 198 9.01 -13.59 -2.41
N ASP A 199 9.69 -13.02 -3.41
CA ASP A 199 11.05 -12.53 -3.24
C ASP A 199 11.09 -11.37 -2.26
N HIS A 200 10.15 -10.43 -2.39
CA HIS A 200 10.02 -9.28 -1.51
C HIS A 200 9.82 -9.67 -0.05
N ILE A 201 8.94 -10.64 0.25
CA ILE A 201 8.70 -11.12 1.62
C ILE A 201 9.85 -11.99 2.12
N ARG A 202 10.46 -12.81 1.27
CA ARG A 202 11.59 -13.66 1.68
C ARG A 202 12.74 -12.81 2.21
N GLN A 203 13.07 -11.72 1.53
CA GLN A 203 14.09 -10.76 1.96
C GLN A 203 13.75 -10.16 3.33
N ALA A 204 12.50 -9.72 3.54
CA ALA A 204 12.05 -9.20 4.82
C ALA A 204 12.16 -10.26 5.95
N ARG A 205 11.70 -11.48 5.69
CA ARG A 205 11.72 -12.57 6.67
C ARG A 205 13.14 -12.99 7.07
N GLN A 206 14.12 -12.85 6.18
CA GLN A 206 15.53 -13.09 6.50
C GLN A 206 16.10 -12.10 7.53
N GLN A 207 15.47 -10.92 7.68
CA GLN A 207 15.88 -9.89 8.63
C GLN A 207 15.13 -9.95 9.96
N LYS A 208 14.25 -10.95 10.18
CA LYS A 208 13.35 -11.02 11.35
C LYS A 208 14.07 -10.97 12.70
N ASP A 209 15.33 -11.39 12.75
CA ASP A 209 16.14 -11.46 13.98
C ASP A 209 17.10 -10.25 14.10
N ASN A 210 17.06 -9.31 13.15
CA ASN A 210 17.85 -8.08 13.22
C ASN A 210 17.20 -7.08 14.20
N PRO A 211 17.96 -6.50 15.16
CA PRO A 211 17.40 -5.60 16.18
C PRO A 211 16.81 -4.30 15.62
N ASN A 212 17.22 -3.88 14.42
CA ASN A 212 16.71 -2.70 13.72
C ASN A 212 15.63 -3.04 12.69
N PHE A 213 15.11 -4.27 12.68
CA PHE A 213 14.03 -4.69 11.79
C PHE A 213 12.81 -5.17 12.58
N HIS A 214 11.64 -4.61 12.28
CA HIS A 214 10.38 -5.02 12.87
C HIS A 214 9.40 -5.46 11.78
N MET A 215 8.97 -6.72 11.82
CA MET A 215 8.00 -7.27 10.89
C MET A 215 6.62 -7.33 11.55
N MET A 216 5.62 -6.74 10.88
CA MET A 216 4.22 -6.77 11.27
C MET A 216 3.38 -7.46 10.19
N PHE A 217 2.19 -7.92 10.57
CA PHE A 217 1.19 -8.43 9.65
C PHE A 217 -0.05 -7.57 9.68
N TYR A 218 -0.57 -7.23 8.49
CA TYR A 218 -1.80 -6.45 8.34
C TYR A 218 -2.98 -7.09 9.09
N GLU A 219 -3.04 -8.42 9.08
CA GLU A 219 -4.07 -9.21 9.74
C GLU A 219 -4.00 -9.10 11.27
N ASP A 220 -2.79 -9.03 11.84
CA ASP A 220 -2.58 -8.85 13.28
C ASP A 220 -2.97 -7.44 13.70
N MET A 221 -2.61 -6.42 12.90
CA MET A 221 -3.06 -5.03 13.12
C MET A 221 -4.59 -4.92 13.12
N LYS A 222 -5.27 -5.70 12.27
CA LYS A 222 -6.74 -5.76 12.21
C LYS A 222 -7.36 -6.49 13.40
N THR A 223 -6.65 -7.47 13.97
CA THR A 223 -7.15 -8.34 15.04
C THR A 223 -6.96 -7.70 16.40
N ASP A 224 -5.74 -7.23 16.69
CA ASP A 224 -5.39 -6.58 17.95
C ASP A 224 -4.34 -5.48 17.71
N ILE A 225 -4.84 -4.29 17.34
CA ILE A 225 -3.98 -3.15 17.07
C ILE A 225 -3.19 -2.70 18.32
N LEU A 226 -3.72 -2.88 19.53
CA LEU A 226 -3.03 -2.43 20.74
C LEU A 226 -1.81 -3.30 21.02
N GLN A 227 -1.93 -4.62 20.86
CA GLN A 227 -0.78 -5.51 20.97
C GLN A 227 0.30 -5.15 19.93
N GLU A 228 -0.08 -4.91 18.68
CA GLU A 228 0.86 -4.53 17.63
C GLU A 228 1.52 -3.17 17.92
N LEU A 229 0.79 -2.19 18.43
CA LEU A 229 1.35 -0.89 18.80
C LEU A 229 2.25 -0.94 20.03
N ARG A 230 2.00 -1.83 21.00
CA ARG A 230 2.94 -2.06 22.11
C ARG A 230 4.27 -2.59 21.57
N LYS A 231 4.26 -3.61 20.71
CA LYS A 231 5.46 -4.17 20.07
C LYS A 231 6.22 -3.08 19.29
N LEU A 232 5.51 -2.30 18.49
CA LEU A 232 6.08 -1.21 17.71
C LEU A 232 6.67 -0.11 18.60
N SER A 233 5.99 0.25 19.69
CA SER A 233 6.46 1.25 20.66
C SER A 233 7.76 0.82 21.33
N THR A 234 7.85 -0.45 21.75
CA THR A 234 9.07 -1.04 22.30
C THR A 234 10.20 -1.02 21.26
N PHE A 235 9.92 -1.46 20.03
CA PHE A 235 10.90 -1.45 18.94
C PHE A 235 11.42 -0.03 18.62
N LEU A 236 10.52 0.96 18.57
CA LEU A 236 10.88 2.35 18.32
C LEU A 236 11.56 3.02 19.53
N GLY A 237 11.53 2.39 20.71
CA GLY A 237 12.15 2.92 21.93
C GLY A 237 11.34 4.03 22.60
N LEU A 238 10.04 4.12 22.31
CA LEU A 238 9.16 5.19 22.78
C LEU A 238 8.50 4.89 24.14
N GLN A 239 8.31 3.60 24.45
CA GLN A 239 7.73 3.13 25.73
C GLN A 239 6.38 3.81 26.08
N LEU A 240 5.52 4.02 25.09
CA LEU A 240 4.20 4.62 25.27
C LEU A 240 3.30 3.74 26.14
N ASP A 241 2.47 4.38 26.98
CA ASP A 241 1.46 3.71 27.80
C ASP A 241 0.19 3.34 27.00
N ASP A 242 -0.61 2.43 27.55
CA ASP A 242 -1.83 1.95 26.90
C ASP A 242 -2.84 3.07 26.59
N ALA A 243 -2.89 4.10 27.43
CA ALA A 243 -3.78 5.24 27.22
C ALA A 243 -3.40 6.03 25.96
N MET A 244 -2.11 6.26 25.74
CA MET A 244 -1.59 6.91 24.54
C MET A 244 -1.75 6.01 23.31
N LEU A 245 -1.46 4.72 23.44
CA LEU A 245 -1.63 3.75 22.34
C LEU A 245 -3.08 3.66 21.87
N LEU A 246 -4.05 3.71 22.79
CA LEU A 246 -5.48 3.79 22.48
C LEU A 246 -5.83 5.05 21.68
N LYS A 247 -5.30 6.22 22.07
CA LYS A 247 -5.51 7.47 21.32
C LYS A 247 -4.93 7.41 19.90
N ILE A 248 -3.76 6.80 19.75
CA ILE A 248 -3.10 6.62 18.45
C ILE A 248 -3.89 5.63 17.58
N ALA A 249 -4.37 4.53 18.15
CA ALA A 249 -5.22 3.57 17.45
C ALA A 249 -6.53 4.20 16.96
N ASP A 250 -7.18 5.01 17.80
CA ASP A 250 -8.39 5.77 17.41
C ASP A 250 -8.08 6.81 16.32
N TYR A 251 -6.96 7.53 16.44
CA TYR A 251 -6.51 8.48 15.41
C TYR A 251 -6.38 7.83 14.03
N ALA A 252 -5.69 6.69 13.96
CA ALA A 252 -5.45 5.96 12.73
C ALA A 252 -6.56 4.93 12.43
N HIS A 253 -7.73 5.05 13.06
CA HIS A 253 -8.85 4.17 12.80
C HIS A 253 -9.32 4.31 11.35
N PHE A 254 -9.72 3.19 10.75
CA PHE A 254 -10.03 3.11 9.32
C PHE A 254 -11.03 4.18 8.85
N ASP A 255 -12.12 4.38 9.59
CA ASP A 255 -13.16 5.35 9.22
C ASP A 255 -12.64 6.79 9.23
N ARG A 256 -11.80 7.13 10.22
CA ARG A 256 -11.17 8.44 10.29
C ARG A 256 -10.22 8.65 9.13
N MET A 257 -9.34 7.69 8.86
CA MET A 257 -8.41 7.77 7.72
C MET A 257 -9.14 7.86 6.37
N LYS A 258 -10.21 7.08 6.17
CA LYS A 258 -11.01 7.07 4.93
C LYS A 258 -11.70 8.42 4.68
N SER A 259 -12.15 9.08 5.76
CA SER A 259 -12.79 10.39 5.71
C SER A 259 -11.80 11.54 5.52
N ASN A 260 -10.51 11.34 5.83
CA ASN A 260 -9.48 12.36 5.69
C ASN A 260 -9.05 12.52 4.22
N SER A 261 -9.53 13.59 3.58
CA SER A 261 -9.20 13.89 2.18
C SER A 261 -7.71 14.15 1.94
N GLU A 262 -6.95 14.53 2.97
CA GLU A 262 -5.52 14.80 2.84
C GLU A 262 -4.70 13.52 2.66
N LEU A 263 -5.16 12.42 3.26
CA LEU A 263 -4.52 11.09 3.15
C LEU A 263 -4.84 10.38 1.84
N ARG A 264 -5.80 10.88 1.05
CA ARG A 264 -6.03 10.35 -0.30
C ARG A 264 -4.83 10.65 -1.20
N PRO A 265 -4.23 9.62 -1.83
CA PRO A 265 -3.14 9.81 -2.78
C PRO A 265 -3.47 10.92 -3.79
N LYS A 266 -2.53 11.84 -4.03
CA LYS A 266 -2.74 12.97 -4.96
C LYS A 266 -3.17 12.52 -6.35
N LEU A 267 -2.75 11.32 -6.77
CA LEU A 267 -3.15 10.67 -8.04
C LEU A 267 -4.65 10.33 -8.10
N LEU A 268 -5.26 10.10 -6.94
CA LEU A 268 -6.70 9.78 -6.78
C LEU A 268 -7.54 11.03 -6.44
N ARG A 269 -6.92 12.19 -6.20
CA ARG A 269 -7.66 13.44 -5.97
C ARG A 269 -8.34 13.87 -7.27
N ARG A 270 -9.67 13.99 -7.25
CA ARG A 270 -10.44 14.58 -8.35
C ARG A 270 -10.01 16.04 -8.50
N GLN A 271 -9.23 16.37 -9.53
CA GLN A 271 -9.10 17.76 -9.93
C GLN A 271 -10.42 18.21 -10.57
N PRO A 272 -10.98 19.36 -10.18
CA PRO A 272 -11.99 20.02 -11.00
C PRO A 272 -11.34 20.28 -12.35
N LEU A 273 -11.98 19.86 -13.44
CA LEU A 273 -11.53 20.25 -14.78
C LEU A 273 -11.60 21.78 -14.86
N ARG A 274 -10.44 22.44 -14.78
CA ARG A 274 -10.34 23.88 -15.03
C ARG A 274 -10.53 24.06 -16.54
N GLY A 275 -11.64 24.69 -16.94
CA GLY A 275 -11.76 25.29 -18.28
C GLY A 275 -12.67 24.61 -19.30
N GLN A 276 -13.76 23.95 -18.91
CA GLN A 276 -14.88 23.75 -19.84
C GLN A 276 -16.18 24.24 -19.22
N ALA A 277 -16.40 25.55 -19.30
CA ALA A 277 -17.74 26.10 -19.25
C ALA A 277 -18.49 25.60 -20.50
N GLY A 278 -19.57 24.85 -20.29
CA GLY A 278 -20.64 24.67 -21.27
C GLY A 278 -20.38 23.73 -22.44
N ARG A 279 -20.31 22.42 -22.20
CA ARG A 279 -20.99 21.44 -23.07
C ARG A 279 -21.59 20.33 -22.21
N ARG A 280 -22.91 20.26 -22.16
CA ARG A 280 -23.62 19.06 -21.71
C ARG A 280 -23.30 17.97 -22.73
N LEU A 281 -22.44 17.02 -22.36
CA LEU A 281 -22.43 15.74 -23.05
C LEU A 281 -23.71 15.01 -22.64
N GLY A 282 -24.50 14.61 -23.65
CA GLY A 282 -25.71 13.83 -23.45
C GLY A 282 -25.41 12.45 -22.84
N PRO A 283 -26.44 11.64 -22.55
CA PRO A 283 -26.25 10.34 -21.92
C PRO A 283 -25.55 9.40 -22.89
N ASP A 284 -24.22 9.34 -22.82
CA ASP A 284 -23.45 8.29 -23.49
C ASP A 284 -23.77 6.97 -22.83
N ARG A 285 -24.15 6.03 -23.68
CA ARG A 285 -24.55 4.67 -23.35
C ARG A 285 -23.41 3.97 -22.63
N ASP A 286 -23.71 3.48 -21.44
CA ASP A 286 -22.98 2.43 -20.74
C ASP A 286 -22.73 1.26 -21.70
N PRO A 287 -21.49 0.98 -22.15
CA PRO A 287 -21.18 -0.31 -22.74
C PRO A 287 -21.03 -1.27 -21.57
N GLY A 288 -22.17 -1.72 -21.07
CA GLY A 288 -22.27 -2.61 -19.92
C GLY A 288 -21.51 -3.90 -20.17
N GLY A 289 -20.39 -4.06 -19.47
CA GLY A 289 -19.93 -5.34 -18.96
C GLY A 289 -20.06 -5.28 -17.46
N ARG A 290 -21.15 -5.87 -16.91
CA ARG A 290 -21.33 -6.06 -15.47
C ARG A 290 -20.24 -7.01 -14.95
N GLY A 291 -19.06 -6.47 -14.63
CA GLY A 291 -18.14 -7.11 -13.70
C GLY A 291 -18.82 -7.13 -12.34
N GLN A 292 -19.11 -8.32 -11.82
CA GLN A 292 -19.81 -8.48 -10.57
C GLN A 292 -18.91 -7.96 -9.43
N ASP A 293 -19.32 -6.88 -8.77
CA ASP A 293 -18.81 -6.47 -7.46
C ASP A 293 -19.25 -7.50 -6.39
N GLY A 294 -18.76 -8.73 -6.52
CA GLY A 294 -19.11 -9.87 -5.68
C GLY A 294 -17.89 -10.48 -4.98
N PRO A 295 -18.10 -11.24 -3.88
CA PRO A 295 -17.02 -12.03 -3.27
C PRO A 295 -16.37 -12.95 -4.29
N LEU A 296 -15.06 -13.18 -4.17
CA LEU A 296 -14.31 -14.09 -5.04
C LEU A 296 -15.05 -15.42 -5.24
N ASP A 297 -15.16 -15.87 -6.48
CA ASP A 297 -15.80 -17.11 -6.85
C ASP A 297 -14.97 -18.34 -6.44
N SER A 298 -15.54 -19.54 -6.59
CA SER A 298 -14.87 -20.79 -6.20
C SER A 298 -13.61 -21.11 -7.03
N ARG A 299 -13.57 -20.71 -8.32
CA ARG A 299 -12.44 -20.96 -9.22
C ARG A 299 -11.28 -20.03 -8.91
N GLU A 300 -11.56 -18.76 -8.63
CA GLU A 300 -10.59 -17.76 -8.18
C GLU A 300 -9.92 -18.19 -6.87
N ARG A 301 -10.71 -18.65 -5.90
CA ARG A 301 -10.20 -19.19 -4.63
C ARG A 301 -9.31 -20.41 -4.81
N GLN A 302 -9.65 -21.29 -5.75
CA GLN A 302 -8.87 -22.49 -6.05
C GLN A 302 -7.54 -22.15 -6.73
N ARG A 303 -7.52 -21.25 -7.73
CA ARG A 303 -6.26 -20.83 -8.41
C ARG A 303 -5.31 -20.15 -7.43
N LEU A 304 -5.82 -19.23 -6.61
CA LEU A 304 -5.05 -18.62 -5.51
C LEU A 304 -4.53 -19.67 -4.52
N GLY A 305 -5.35 -20.68 -4.17
CA GLY A 305 -4.95 -21.77 -3.28
C GLY A 305 -3.80 -22.60 -3.83
N LEU A 306 -3.82 -22.92 -5.13
CA LEU A 306 -2.77 -23.69 -5.81
C LEU A 306 -1.45 -22.92 -5.88
N TYR A 307 -1.47 -21.62 -6.24
CA TYR A 307 -0.27 -20.78 -6.26
C TYR A 307 0.41 -20.71 -4.88
N LEU A 308 -0.39 -20.62 -3.81
CA LEU A 308 0.10 -20.59 -2.43
C LEU A 308 0.63 -21.94 -1.92
N GLN A 309 0.31 -23.03 -2.62
CA GLN A 309 0.76 -24.38 -2.29
C GLN A 309 2.02 -24.79 -3.06
N ILE A 310 2.50 -23.97 -4.01
CA ILE A 310 3.75 -24.26 -4.74
C ILE A 310 4.89 -24.31 -3.72
N PRO A 311 5.51 -25.48 -3.49
CA PRO A 311 6.56 -25.61 -2.51
C PRO A 311 7.79 -24.85 -2.98
N MET A 312 8.10 -23.75 -2.29
CA MET A 312 9.43 -23.15 -2.34
C MET A 312 10.36 -24.13 -1.62
N ASN A 313 11.32 -24.73 -2.32
CA ASN A 313 12.35 -25.57 -1.70
C ASN A 313 12.89 -24.86 -0.45
N GLY A 314 12.59 -25.42 0.74
CA GLY A 314 13.04 -24.89 2.04
C GLY A 314 12.08 -23.96 2.80
N MET A 315 10.87 -23.64 2.32
CA MET A 315 9.89 -22.85 3.09
C MET A 315 8.71 -23.69 3.55
N ARG A 316 8.59 -23.92 4.86
CA ARG A 316 7.29 -24.29 5.45
C ARG A 316 6.46 -23.02 5.64
N PRO A 317 5.22 -22.95 5.15
CA PRO A 317 4.30 -21.90 5.54
C PRO A 317 3.99 -22.07 7.03
N CYS A 318 4.29 -21.05 7.85
CA CYS A 318 3.68 -20.91 9.16
C CYS A 318 2.21 -20.50 8.94
N LEU A 319 1.38 -21.46 8.54
CA LEU A 319 -0.04 -21.37 8.78
C LEU A 319 -0.26 -21.65 10.28
N PRO A 320 -1.17 -20.93 10.95
CA PRO A 320 -1.62 -21.31 12.29
C PRO A 320 -2.02 -22.78 12.31
N SER A 321 -1.70 -23.45 13.40
CA SER A 321 -1.80 -24.91 13.57
C SER A 321 -3.16 -25.48 13.15
N ARG A 322 -3.09 -26.68 12.56
CA ARG A 322 -4.22 -27.46 12.04
C ARG A 322 -5.29 -27.71 13.11
N ARG A 323 -6.44 -27.05 12.98
CA ARG A 323 -7.81 -27.59 13.20
C ARG A 323 -8.83 -26.51 12.80
N ALA A 324 -9.09 -26.40 11.51
CA ALA A 324 -10.35 -25.84 11.02
C ALA A 324 -10.84 -26.81 9.95
N SER A 325 -11.87 -27.59 10.30
CA SER A 325 -12.60 -28.45 9.39
C SER A 325 -13.22 -27.60 8.27
N ARG A 326 -13.53 -28.25 7.14
CA ARG A 326 -13.98 -27.66 5.86
C ARG A 326 -15.28 -26.84 5.89
N GLU A 327 -15.83 -26.47 7.05
CA GLU A 327 -17.19 -25.89 7.16
C GLU A 327 -17.32 -24.59 7.96
N SER A 328 -16.25 -23.96 8.45
CA SER A 328 -16.35 -22.65 9.13
C SER A 328 -15.80 -21.51 8.27
N TRP A 329 -16.54 -21.11 7.24
CA TRP A 329 -16.35 -19.82 6.58
C TRP A 329 -17.13 -18.76 7.37
N PRO A 330 -16.50 -17.80 8.07
CA PRO A 330 -17.23 -16.60 8.46
C PRO A 330 -17.56 -15.85 7.16
N ARG A 331 -18.85 -15.53 6.97
CA ARG A 331 -19.30 -14.60 5.93
C ARG A 331 -18.53 -13.30 6.10
N CYS A 332 -17.48 -13.08 5.30
CA CYS A 332 -16.94 -11.75 5.09
C CYS A 332 -18.07 -10.92 4.49
N VAL A 333 -18.64 -10.04 5.29
CA VAL A 333 -19.66 -9.09 4.86
C VAL A 333 -18.94 -8.04 4.02
N TRP A 334 -19.08 -8.15 2.70
CA TRP A 334 -18.67 -7.14 1.75
C TRP A 334 -19.70 -6.02 1.78
N TRP A 335 -19.28 -4.78 2.02
CA TRP A 335 -20.10 -3.61 1.71
C TRP A 335 -19.30 -2.67 0.82
N ALA A 336 -19.50 -2.83 -0.49
CA ALA A 336 -19.40 -1.72 -1.41
C ALA A 336 -20.63 -0.82 -1.15
N ALA A 337 -20.42 0.42 -0.71
CA ALA A 337 -21.50 1.39 -0.62
C ALA A 337 -21.77 1.94 -2.03
N PRO A 338 -22.96 1.74 -2.62
CA PRO A 338 -23.33 2.44 -3.84
C PRO A 338 -23.61 3.90 -3.50
N VAL A 339 -22.97 4.81 -4.23
CA VAL A 339 -23.37 6.22 -4.26
C VAL A 339 -24.59 6.31 -5.17
N THR A 340 -25.80 6.26 -4.61
CA THR A 340 -27.01 6.67 -5.34
C THR A 340 -27.23 8.15 -5.13
N SER A 341 -27.14 8.91 -6.22
CA SER A 341 -27.55 10.31 -6.29
C SER A 341 -29.07 10.42 -6.37
N SER A 342 -29.70 11.06 -5.39
CA SER A 342 -30.78 12.05 -5.55
C SER A 342 -31.39 12.32 -4.18
N GLY A 343 -31.41 13.59 -3.79
CA GLY A 343 -32.03 14.03 -2.55
C GLY A 343 -33.52 14.31 -2.74
N SER A 344 -34.27 14.15 -1.66
CA SER A 344 -35.41 15.01 -1.35
C SER A 344 -35.73 14.90 0.14
N LEU A 345 -35.98 16.06 0.73
CA LEU A 345 -36.26 16.34 2.13
C LEU A 345 -37.38 15.48 2.72
N GLY A 346 -37.28 15.24 4.03
CA GLY A 346 -38.40 14.85 4.88
C GLY A 346 -38.02 14.98 6.35
N LEU A 347 -38.31 16.14 6.94
CA LEU A 347 -38.36 16.32 8.40
C LEU A 347 -39.22 15.22 9.03
N LEU A 348 -38.83 14.72 10.19
CA LEU A 348 -39.78 14.42 11.28
C LEU A 348 -39.07 14.34 12.64
N VAL A 349 -39.17 15.49 13.29
CA VAL A 349 -39.36 15.79 14.72
C VAL A 349 -39.43 14.61 15.71
N SER A 350 -38.72 14.81 16.82
CA SER A 350 -38.74 14.10 18.09
C SER A 350 -40.13 13.94 18.71
N ALA A 351 -40.41 12.79 19.31
CA ALA A 351 -41.25 12.71 20.50
C ALA A 351 -40.90 11.46 21.31
N SER A 352 -40.22 11.68 22.44
CA SER A 352 -40.27 10.79 23.60
C SER A 352 -41.65 10.93 24.25
N LEU A 353 -42.18 9.86 24.86
CA LEU A 353 -42.86 9.83 26.17
C LEU A 353 -43.32 8.37 26.50
N PRO A 354 -43.64 8.05 27.77
CA PRO A 354 -43.31 6.79 28.43
C PRO A 354 -44.52 5.92 28.82
N GLY A 355 -44.23 4.70 29.28
CA GLY A 355 -44.90 4.00 30.41
C GLY A 355 -46.43 3.80 30.39
N GLY A 356 -46.86 2.54 30.47
CA GLY A 356 -48.23 2.22 30.87
C GLY A 356 -48.55 0.73 30.79
N ARG A 357 -48.91 0.15 31.93
CA ARG A 357 -49.35 -1.24 32.14
C ARG A 357 -50.70 -1.52 31.47
N SER A 358 -50.92 -2.79 31.12
CA SER A 358 -52.08 -3.59 31.57
C SER A 358 -51.70 -5.06 31.52
#